data_AF-A0A521ZNJ8-F1
#
_entry.id   AF-A0A521ZNJ8-F1
#
_cell.length_a   1.000
_cell.length_b   1.000
_cell.length_c   1.000
_cell.angle_alpha   90.00
_cell.angle_beta   90.00
_cell.angle_gamma   90.00
#
_symmetry.space_group_name_H-M   'P 1'
#
loop_
_entity.id
_entity.type
_entity.pdbx_description
1 polymer ?
#
loop_
_entity_poly.entity_id
_entity_poly.type
_entity_poly.pdbx_seq_one_letter_code
_entity_poly.pdbx_strand_id
1 'polypeptide(L)'
;GRNVILNALDLRRRVAREVMRPRQELTVLSTEASIAECLDVAEKSRFSRFPICDSGDLDKTLGVVHIKDLYAQRLKARSAAELLPAARKLIYVPETARLEKLLQLFLDRKLHMAVVVDEYGGTVGLITLENILEEIVGQIQDEFDQETPLAVRKGEAEWEITGTLPLHELEDLLGERVPEEGVTTTSGWITQRLGGFPKPGDTLSVGQFDLRVESLDGTRVEKVLLKKRAVTSAS
;
A
#
# COMPACT_ATOMS: atom_id res chain seq x y z
N GLY A 1 18.04 3.13 -12.60
CA GLY A 1 18.92 4.29 -12.34
C GLY A 1 18.14 5.58 -12.11
N ARG A 2 17.57 6.18 -13.18
CA ARG A 2 16.79 7.43 -13.10
C ARG A 2 15.46 7.29 -12.36
N ASN A 3 14.77 6.15 -12.51
CA ASN A 3 13.49 5.87 -11.86
C ASN A 3 13.63 5.77 -10.33
N VAL A 4 14.68 5.12 -9.82
CA VAL A 4 14.95 5.00 -8.38
C VAL A 4 15.05 6.36 -7.68
N ILE A 5 15.67 7.36 -8.33
CA ILE A 5 15.81 8.71 -7.76
C ILE A 5 14.45 9.42 -7.72
N LEU A 6 13.66 9.30 -8.79
CA LEU A 6 12.31 9.90 -8.86
C LEU A 6 11.38 9.25 -7.85
N ASN A 7 11.34 7.92 -7.81
CA ASN A 7 10.56 7.14 -6.84
C ASN A 7 10.93 7.45 -5.39
N ALA A 8 12.23 7.66 -5.10
CA ALA A 8 12.69 8.09 -3.78
C ALA A 8 12.19 9.50 -3.40
N LEU A 9 11.99 10.40 -4.37
CA LEU A 9 11.35 11.70 -4.16
C LEU A 9 9.83 11.55 -3.95
N ASP A 10 9.20 10.56 -4.57
CA ASP A 10 7.76 10.31 -4.44
C ASP A 10 7.37 9.70 -3.07
N LEU A 11 8.30 9.03 -2.38
CA LEU A 11 8.11 8.61 -0.98
C LEU A 11 7.67 9.74 -0.05
N ARG A 12 7.96 11.00 -0.41
CA ARG A 12 7.57 12.17 0.36
C ARG A 12 6.07 12.46 0.31
N ARG A 13 5.40 11.97 -0.72
CA ARG A 13 3.99 12.20 -1.02
C ARG A 13 3.09 11.02 -0.64
N ARG A 14 3.71 9.88 -0.31
CA ARG A 14 3.02 8.63 0.01
C ARG A 14 2.96 8.36 1.51
N VAL A 15 1.92 7.67 1.91
CA VAL A 15 1.65 7.32 3.31
C VAL A 15 1.61 5.81 3.53
N ALA A 16 1.72 5.37 4.78
CA ALA A 16 1.73 3.96 5.17
C ALA A 16 0.54 3.19 4.59
N ARG A 17 -0.65 3.80 4.59
CA ARG A 17 -1.88 3.18 4.10
C ARG A 17 -1.84 2.74 2.64
N GLU A 18 -1.03 3.40 1.81
CA GLU A 18 -0.91 3.10 0.39
C GLU A 18 -0.09 1.84 0.11
N VAL A 19 0.71 1.41 1.08
CA VAL A 19 1.81 0.44 0.89
C VAL A 19 1.78 -0.69 1.91
N MET A 20 1.11 -0.49 3.03
CA MET A 20 0.91 -1.52 4.04
C MET A 20 0.16 -2.71 3.49
N ARG A 21 0.39 -3.88 4.08
CA ARG A 21 -0.46 -5.04 3.89
C ARG A 21 -1.75 -4.84 4.73
N PRO A 22 -2.94 -4.86 4.11
CA PRO A 22 -4.19 -4.65 4.82
C PRO A 22 -4.45 -5.72 5.89
N ARG A 23 -5.19 -5.36 6.95
CA ARG A 23 -5.54 -6.24 8.08
C ARG A 23 -6.02 -7.63 7.65
N GLN A 24 -6.84 -7.69 6.61
CA GLN A 24 -7.48 -8.93 6.13
C GLN A 24 -6.48 -9.91 5.48
N GLU A 25 -5.32 -9.42 5.04
CA GLU A 25 -4.27 -10.22 4.41
C GLU A 25 -3.18 -10.65 5.41
N LEU A 26 -3.31 -10.26 6.68
CA LEU A 26 -2.29 -10.53 7.68
C LEU A 26 -2.35 -11.98 8.16
N THR A 27 -1.18 -12.61 8.20
CA THR A 27 -0.97 -13.92 8.82
C THR A 27 -0.30 -13.71 10.18
N VAL A 28 -0.91 -14.25 11.24
CA VAL A 28 -0.44 -14.12 12.62
C VAL A 28 -0.36 -15.47 13.31
N LEU A 29 0.38 -15.53 14.40
CA LEU A 29 0.44 -16.68 15.30
C LEU A 29 -0.34 -16.37 16.57
N SER A 30 -1.35 -17.18 16.88
CA SER A 30 -2.05 -17.10 18.17
C SER A 30 -1.16 -17.61 19.30
N THR A 31 -1.15 -16.95 20.46
CA THR A 31 -0.49 -17.43 21.68
C THR A 31 -0.93 -18.83 22.11
N GLU A 32 -2.15 -19.23 21.73
CA GLU A 32 -2.76 -20.52 22.02
C GLU A 32 -2.36 -21.61 21.02
N ALA A 33 -1.82 -21.23 19.85
CA ALA A 33 -1.43 -22.18 18.82
C ALA A 33 -0.19 -22.97 19.28
N SER A 34 -0.21 -24.27 19.01
CA SER A 34 0.95 -25.13 19.16
C SER A 34 2.06 -24.74 18.18
N ILE A 35 3.30 -25.10 18.50
CA ILE A 35 4.42 -24.84 17.57
C ILE A 35 4.24 -25.58 16.24
N ALA A 36 3.60 -26.76 16.24
CA ALA A 36 3.31 -27.50 15.01
C ALA A 36 2.35 -26.71 14.09
N GLU A 37 1.28 -26.13 14.64
CA GLU A 37 0.35 -25.28 13.89
C GLU A 37 1.04 -24.00 13.39
N CYS A 38 1.90 -23.40 14.22
CA CYS A 38 2.66 -22.22 13.83
C CYS A 38 3.62 -22.50 12.66
N LEU A 39 4.26 -23.67 12.66
CA LEU A 39 5.12 -24.11 11.56
C LEU A 39 4.31 -24.38 10.29
N ASP A 40 3.14 -25.02 10.39
CA ASP A 40 2.24 -25.23 9.25
C ASP A 40 1.79 -23.91 8.63
N VAL A 41 1.43 -22.92 9.45
CA VAL A 41 1.14 -21.54 8.99
C VAL A 41 2.36 -20.93 8.30
N ALA A 42 3.55 -21.06 8.91
CA ALA A 42 4.77 -20.49 8.36
C ALA A 42 5.16 -21.11 7.01
N GLU A 43 5.04 -22.43 6.87
CA GLU A 43 5.36 -23.20 5.64
C GLU A 43 4.38 -22.92 4.49
N LYS A 44 3.10 -22.72 4.80
CA LYS A 44 2.08 -22.33 3.82
C LYS A 44 2.21 -20.88 3.39
N SER A 45 2.75 -20.03 4.26
CA SER A 45 3.06 -18.64 3.95
C SER A 45 4.43 -18.51 3.25
N ARG A 46 4.71 -17.34 2.67
CA ARG A 46 6.06 -16.97 2.20
C ARG A 46 6.74 -15.95 3.11
N PHE A 47 6.30 -15.83 4.36
CA PHE A 47 6.76 -14.77 5.26
C PHE A 47 7.93 -15.22 6.14
N SER A 48 8.82 -14.27 6.42
CA SER A 48 9.96 -14.47 7.31
C SER A 48 9.68 -14.09 8.76
N ARG A 49 8.62 -13.31 9.00
CA ARG A 49 8.29 -12.70 10.28
C ARG A 49 6.78 -12.76 10.51
N PHE A 50 6.39 -13.13 11.72
CA PHE A 50 5.00 -13.33 12.09
C PHE A 50 4.69 -12.59 13.39
N PRO A 51 3.65 -11.74 13.43
CA PRO A 51 3.13 -11.21 14.68
C PRO A 51 2.62 -12.35 15.58
N ILE A 52 2.96 -12.30 16.86
CA ILE A 52 2.36 -13.13 17.90
C ILE A 52 1.26 -12.31 18.56
N CYS A 53 0.03 -12.82 18.52
CA CYS A 53 -1.17 -12.13 18.96
C CYS A 53 -1.87 -12.92 20.06
N ASP A 54 -2.39 -12.22 21.06
CA ASP A 54 -3.18 -12.84 22.14
C ASP A 54 -4.47 -13.45 21.58
N SER A 55 -4.63 -14.77 21.70
CA SER A 55 -5.74 -15.53 21.11
C SER A 55 -5.96 -15.24 19.60
N GLY A 56 -4.90 -14.85 18.88
CA GLY A 56 -4.97 -14.49 17.45
C GLY A 56 -5.55 -13.10 17.15
N ASP A 57 -5.84 -12.29 18.17
CA ASP A 57 -6.36 -10.93 18.00
C ASP A 57 -5.24 -9.95 17.60
N LEU A 58 -5.30 -9.47 16.35
CA LEU A 58 -4.35 -8.50 15.79
C LEU A 58 -4.22 -7.22 16.61
N ASP A 59 -5.30 -6.78 17.28
CA ASP A 59 -5.27 -5.58 18.12
C ASP A 59 -4.51 -5.81 19.43
N LYS A 60 -4.21 -7.08 19.75
CA LYS A 60 -3.40 -7.52 20.88
C LYS A 60 -2.11 -8.19 20.42
N THR A 61 -1.39 -7.51 19.54
CA THR A 61 -0.06 -7.95 19.10
C THR A 61 0.97 -7.79 20.22
N LEU A 62 1.61 -8.89 20.62
CA LEU A 62 2.59 -8.95 21.72
C LEU A 62 4.04 -8.80 21.24
N GLY A 63 4.30 -9.09 19.97
CA GLY A 63 5.61 -8.99 19.34
C GLY A 63 5.66 -9.65 17.97
N VAL A 64 6.85 -9.68 17.37
CA VAL A 64 7.10 -10.36 16.10
C VAL A 64 8.21 -11.40 16.25
N VAL A 65 7.96 -12.62 15.77
CA VAL A 65 8.95 -13.69 15.76
C VAL A 65 9.45 -13.94 14.34
N HIS A 66 10.75 -14.19 14.19
CA HIS A 66 11.30 -14.61 12.90
C HIS A 66 11.14 -16.13 12.73
N ILE A 67 10.94 -16.60 11.50
CA ILE A 67 10.80 -18.04 11.20
C ILE A 67 11.97 -18.88 11.72
N LYS A 68 13.18 -18.33 11.71
CA LYS A 68 14.39 -18.96 12.29
C LYS A 68 14.26 -19.20 13.80
N ASP A 69 13.66 -18.28 14.54
CA ASP A 69 13.48 -18.39 16.00
C ASP A 69 12.37 -19.40 16.32
N LEU A 70 11.27 -19.37 15.55
CA LEU A 70 10.22 -20.39 15.58
C LEU A 70 10.81 -21.79 15.35
N TYR A 71 11.58 -21.95 14.27
CA TYR A 71 12.20 -23.22 13.92
C TYR A 71 13.24 -23.67 14.97
N ALA A 72 14.02 -22.76 15.53
CA ALA A 72 14.99 -23.07 16.58
C ALA A 72 14.31 -23.61 17.86
N GLN A 73 13.08 -23.18 18.15
CA GLN A 73 12.32 -23.59 19.33
C GLN A 73 11.38 -24.78 19.10
N ARG A 74 11.33 -25.34 17.88
CA ARG A 74 10.35 -26.37 17.47
C ARG A 74 10.27 -27.63 18.33
N LEU A 75 11.35 -27.97 19.04
CA LEU A 75 11.41 -29.16 19.92
C LEU A 75 11.32 -28.80 21.41
N LYS A 76 11.30 -27.51 21.75
CA LYS A 76 11.41 -27.01 23.14
C LYS A 76 10.14 -26.30 23.58
N ALA A 77 9.64 -25.38 22.77
CA ALA A 77 8.41 -24.66 23.03
C ALA A 77 7.19 -25.52 22.70
N ARG A 78 6.11 -25.39 23.47
CA ARG A 78 4.85 -26.09 23.21
C ARG A 78 3.87 -25.21 22.44
N SER A 79 3.85 -23.91 22.74
CA SER A 79 2.99 -22.93 22.07
C SER A 79 3.72 -21.66 21.64
N ALA A 80 3.07 -20.84 20.82
CA ALA A 80 3.61 -19.55 20.38
C ALA A 80 3.89 -18.58 21.54
N ALA A 81 3.15 -18.69 22.65
CA ALA A 81 3.40 -17.86 23.85
C ALA A 81 4.83 -18.03 24.41
N GLU A 82 5.41 -19.23 24.29
CA GLU A 82 6.78 -19.51 24.73
C GLU A 82 7.85 -18.90 23.79
N LEU A 83 7.46 -18.37 22.64
CA LEU A 83 8.35 -17.65 21.72
C LEU A 83 8.49 -16.17 22.08
N LEU A 84 7.65 -15.62 22.96
CA LEU A 84 7.67 -14.22 23.37
C LEU A 84 9.05 -13.71 23.86
N PRO A 85 9.87 -14.50 24.58
CA PRO A 85 11.22 -14.07 24.96
C PRO A 85 12.15 -13.84 23.76
N ALA A 86 11.92 -14.50 22.62
CA ALA A 86 12.64 -14.29 21.37
C ALA A 86 11.95 -13.27 20.45
N ALA A 87 10.69 -12.91 20.75
CA ALA A 87 9.93 -11.96 19.95
C ALA A 87 10.50 -10.55 20.09
N ARG A 88 10.57 -9.85 18.96
CA ARG A 88 10.98 -8.44 18.91
C ARG A 88 9.76 -7.56 19.11
N LYS A 89 9.93 -6.43 19.80
CA LYS A 89 8.85 -5.45 19.95
C LYS A 89 8.53 -4.81 18.61
N LEU A 90 7.24 -4.64 18.33
CA LEU A 90 6.74 -3.84 17.22
C LEU A 90 6.52 -2.41 17.68
N ILE A 91 6.66 -1.49 16.74
CA ILE A 91 6.20 -0.11 16.91
C ILE A 91 4.85 0.04 16.23
N TYR A 92 4.09 1.05 16.67
CA TYR A 92 2.81 1.42 16.08
C TYR A 92 2.97 2.75 15.36
N VAL A 93 2.41 2.85 14.17
CA VAL A 93 2.46 4.05 13.33
C VAL A 93 1.07 4.35 12.78
N PRO A 94 0.67 5.62 12.64
CA PRO A 94 -0.62 5.95 12.05
C PRO A 94 -0.64 5.62 10.55
N GLU A 95 -1.81 5.30 10.01
CA GLU A 95 -1.97 5.03 8.57
C GLU A 95 -1.55 6.19 7.66
N THR A 96 -1.59 7.41 8.18
CA THR A 96 -1.15 8.64 7.51
C THR A 96 0.35 8.92 7.62
N ALA A 97 1.14 8.04 8.26
CA ALA A 97 2.58 8.22 8.41
C ALA A 97 3.28 8.24 7.04
N ARG A 98 4.09 9.26 6.78
CA ARG A 98 4.83 9.40 5.52
C ARG A 98 5.93 8.35 5.37
N LEU A 99 6.01 7.75 4.18
CA LEU A 99 6.96 6.66 3.93
C LEU A 99 8.42 7.10 4.07
N GLU A 100 8.76 8.32 3.66
CA GLU A 100 10.09 8.92 3.86
C GLU A 100 10.56 8.86 5.33
N LYS A 101 9.64 9.14 6.27
CA LYS A 101 9.93 9.19 7.71
C LYS A 101 9.94 7.78 8.29
N LEU A 102 9.06 6.91 7.80
CA LEU A 102 9.06 5.50 8.18
C LEU A 102 10.34 4.79 7.74
N LEU A 103 10.83 5.05 6.52
CA LEU A 103 12.11 4.54 6.04
C LEU A 103 13.25 4.94 6.98
N GLN A 104 13.35 6.24 7.29
CA GLN A 104 14.37 6.75 8.20
C GLN A 104 14.25 6.10 9.59
N LEU A 105 13.04 6.01 10.13
CA LEU A 105 12.78 5.36 11.42
C LEU A 105 13.21 3.88 11.42
N PHE A 106 12.95 3.16 10.34
CA PHE A 106 13.29 1.74 10.20
C PHE A 106 14.80 1.55 10.12
N LEU A 107 15.50 2.41 9.35
CA LEU A 107 16.96 2.37 9.25
C LEU A 107 17.64 2.74 10.58
N ASP A 108 17.23 3.83 11.21
CA ASP A 108 17.83 4.34 12.44
C ASP A 108 17.67 3.35 13.60
N ARG A 109 16.48 2.76 13.73
CA ARG A 109 16.16 1.81 14.80
C ARG A 109 16.38 0.34 14.42
N LYS A 110 16.87 0.07 13.22
CA LYS A 110 17.06 -1.30 12.66
C LYS A 110 15.78 -2.15 12.76
N LEU A 111 14.64 -1.52 12.48
CA LEU A 111 13.33 -2.16 12.46
C LEU A 111 13.04 -2.69 11.06
N HIS A 112 12.25 -3.75 10.99
CA HIS A 112 11.83 -4.35 9.72
C HIS A 112 10.31 -4.31 9.53
N MET A 113 9.55 -4.01 10.57
CA MET A 113 8.10 -4.14 10.58
C MET A 113 7.50 -3.19 11.61
N ALA A 114 6.34 -2.63 11.29
CA ALA A 114 5.51 -1.84 12.20
C ALA A 114 4.03 -2.22 12.02
N VAL A 115 3.26 -2.06 13.10
CA VAL A 115 1.80 -2.14 13.06
C VAL A 115 1.25 -0.79 12.64
N VAL A 116 0.36 -0.79 11.66
CA VAL A 116 -0.33 0.40 11.20
C VAL A 116 -1.70 0.47 11.86
N VAL A 117 -2.01 1.61 12.47
CA VAL A 117 -3.26 1.82 13.22
C VAL A 117 -4.07 3.00 12.70
N ASP A 118 -5.38 2.91 12.90
CA ASP A 118 -6.32 4.02 12.75
C ASP A 118 -6.27 4.97 13.97
N GLU A 119 -7.10 6.01 13.95
CA GLU A 119 -7.23 7.01 15.01
C GLU A 119 -7.80 6.46 16.33
N TYR A 120 -8.44 5.30 16.31
CA TYR A 120 -8.98 4.62 17.49
C TYR A 120 -8.01 3.58 18.07
N GLY A 121 -6.86 3.38 17.42
CA GLY A 121 -5.84 2.40 17.81
C GLY A 121 -6.10 0.99 17.27
N GLY A 122 -7.10 0.82 16.40
CA GLY A 122 -7.37 -0.44 15.71
C GLY A 122 -6.31 -0.72 14.66
N THR A 123 -5.85 -1.97 14.58
CA THR A 123 -4.85 -2.39 13.58
C THR A 123 -5.49 -2.45 12.19
N VAL A 124 -5.07 -1.58 11.29
CA VAL A 124 -5.54 -1.53 9.90
C VAL A 124 -4.60 -2.26 8.93
N GLY A 125 -3.36 -2.54 9.35
CA GLY A 125 -2.40 -3.28 8.55
C GLY A 125 -1.02 -3.43 9.18
N LEU A 126 -0.08 -3.98 8.41
CA LEU A 126 1.35 -4.02 8.74
C LEU A 126 2.15 -3.41 7.59
N ILE A 127 3.22 -2.69 7.92
CA ILE A 127 4.17 -2.19 6.92
C ILE A 127 5.56 -2.70 7.23
N THR A 128 6.29 -3.16 6.21
CA THR A 128 7.66 -3.65 6.34
C THR A 128 8.67 -2.75 5.64
N LEU A 129 9.96 -2.91 5.98
CA LEU A 129 11.05 -2.20 5.29
C LEU A 129 11.02 -2.53 3.80
N GLU A 130 10.78 -3.81 3.49
CA GLU A 130 10.70 -4.32 2.14
C GLU A 130 9.58 -3.65 1.35
N ASN A 131 8.40 -3.43 1.94
CA ASN A 131 7.33 -2.69 1.24
C ASN A 131 7.76 -1.27 0.89
N ILE A 132 8.46 -0.57 1.79
CA ILE A 132 8.92 0.81 1.51
C ILE A 132 10.03 0.81 0.45
N LEU A 133 10.94 -0.16 0.48
CA LEU A 133 12.02 -0.29 -0.51
C LEU A 133 11.48 -0.68 -1.89
N GLU A 134 10.44 -1.50 -1.95
CA GLU A 134 9.76 -1.86 -3.20
C GLU A 134 9.24 -0.62 -3.92
N GLU A 135 8.75 0.39 -3.20
CA GLU A 135 8.31 1.63 -3.82
C GLU A 135 9.44 2.47 -4.40
N ILE A 136 10.66 2.36 -3.86
CA ILE A 136 11.84 3.06 -4.38
C ILE A 136 12.40 2.31 -5.59
N VAL A 137 12.51 0.99 -5.48
CA VAL A 137 13.22 0.16 -6.45
C VAL A 137 12.31 -0.22 -7.62
N GLY A 138 10.99 -0.28 -7.39
CA GLY A 138 10.04 -0.94 -8.27
C GLY A 138 10.18 -2.46 -8.21
N GLN A 139 9.40 -3.19 -9.03
CA GLN A 139 9.72 -4.59 -9.31
C GLN A 139 11.10 -4.63 -9.98
N ILE A 140 11.95 -5.61 -9.62
CA ILE A 140 13.25 -5.79 -10.28
C ILE A 140 12.96 -6.14 -11.74
N GLN A 141 13.04 -5.12 -12.60
CA GLN A 141 12.76 -5.22 -14.03
C GLN A 141 13.80 -6.12 -14.68
N ASP A 142 13.34 -7.18 -15.33
CA ASP A 142 14.17 -7.86 -16.31
C ASP A 142 14.33 -6.95 -17.54
N GLU A 143 15.40 -7.13 -18.29
CA GLU A 143 15.74 -6.30 -19.47
C GLU A 143 14.70 -6.37 -20.61
N PHE A 144 13.68 -7.21 -20.44
CA PHE A 144 12.59 -7.47 -21.38
C PHE A 144 11.21 -7.01 -20.90
N ASP A 145 11.06 -6.54 -19.66
CA ASP A 145 9.77 -6.08 -19.13
C ASP A 145 9.49 -4.64 -19.56
N GLN A 146 8.63 -4.47 -20.57
CA GLN A 146 8.03 -3.17 -20.90
C GLN A 146 6.79 -2.97 -20.02
N GLU A 147 6.91 -2.20 -18.94
CA GLU A 147 5.72 -1.70 -18.25
C GLU A 147 4.86 -0.89 -19.23
N THR A 148 3.55 -1.14 -19.21
CA THR A 148 2.58 -0.25 -19.84
C THR A 148 2.48 1.00 -18.97
N PRO A 149 2.81 2.21 -19.47
CA PRO A 149 2.84 3.40 -18.63
C PRO A 149 1.45 3.68 -18.02
N LEU A 150 1.41 4.03 -16.73
CA LEU A 150 0.16 4.33 -16.03
C LEU A 150 -0.53 5.61 -16.53
N ALA A 151 0.22 6.49 -17.18
CA ALA A 151 -0.27 7.67 -17.89
C ALA A 151 0.48 7.83 -19.22
N VAL A 152 -0.26 7.82 -20.33
CA VAL A 152 0.27 7.99 -21.68
C VAL A 152 -0.32 9.24 -22.30
N ARG A 153 0.54 10.20 -22.66
CA ARG A 153 0.09 11.39 -23.41
C ARG A 153 -0.33 10.97 -24.83
N LYS A 154 -1.58 11.25 -25.19
CA LYS A 154 -2.16 10.94 -26.52
C LYS A 154 -2.20 12.15 -27.46
N GLY A 155 -2.12 13.36 -26.91
CA GLY A 155 -2.10 14.61 -27.66
C GLY A 155 -1.56 15.78 -26.84
N GLU A 156 -1.62 17.00 -27.36
CA GLU A 156 -1.09 18.18 -26.63
C GLU A 156 -1.75 18.41 -25.27
N ALA A 157 -3.02 18.06 -25.15
CA ALA A 157 -3.88 18.33 -24.00
C ALA A 157 -4.69 17.09 -23.59
N GLU A 158 -4.19 15.90 -23.90
CA GLU A 158 -4.93 14.65 -23.75
C GLU A 158 -4.01 13.51 -23.27
N TRP A 159 -4.47 12.78 -22.26
CA TRP A 159 -3.77 11.65 -21.64
C TRP A 159 -4.74 10.47 -21.47
N GLU A 160 -4.26 9.26 -21.75
CA GLU A 160 -4.90 8.02 -21.28
C GLU A 160 -4.23 7.65 -19.97
N ILE A 161 -4.99 7.52 -18.89
CA ILE A 161 -4.50 7.15 -17.57
C ILE A 161 -5.17 5.86 -17.09
N THR A 162 -4.44 5.06 -16.33
CA THR A 162 -4.96 3.87 -15.68
C THR A 162 -5.68 4.24 -14.40
N GLY A 163 -6.74 3.50 -14.03
CA GLY A 163 -7.42 3.74 -12.75
C GLY A 163 -6.57 3.40 -11.52
N THR A 164 -5.49 2.63 -11.70
CA THR A 164 -4.48 2.35 -10.67
C THR A 164 -3.49 3.49 -10.47
N LEU A 165 -3.47 4.51 -11.34
CA LEU A 165 -2.60 5.68 -11.17
C LEU A 165 -2.80 6.28 -9.77
N PRO A 166 -1.73 6.43 -8.96
CA PRO A 166 -1.81 7.04 -7.64
C PRO A 166 -2.44 8.43 -7.70
N LEU A 167 -3.27 8.76 -6.71
CA LEU A 167 -4.02 10.02 -6.72
C LEU A 167 -3.09 11.25 -6.75
N HIS A 168 -1.93 11.18 -6.11
CA HIS A 168 -0.95 12.27 -6.13
C HIS A 168 -0.32 12.51 -7.52
N GLU A 169 -0.17 11.46 -8.35
CA GLU A 169 0.28 11.61 -9.73
C GLU A 169 -0.84 12.21 -10.61
N LEU A 170 -2.09 11.86 -10.35
CA LEU A 170 -3.23 12.52 -10.97
C LEU A 170 -3.26 14.02 -10.64
N GLU A 171 -3.02 14.39 -9.38
CA GLU A 171 -2.90 15.81 -8.96
C GLU A 171 -1.80 16.55 -9.72
N ASP A 172 -0.66 15.90 -9.97
CA ASP A 172 0.42 16.48 -10.78
C ASP A 172 0.00 16.73 -12.23
N LEU A 173 -0.76 15.80 -12.83
CA LEU A 173 -1.31 15.96 -14.18
C LEU A 173 -2.36 17.08 -14.24
N LEU A 174 -3.21 17.18 -13.22
CA LEU A 174 -4.24 18.22 -13.12
C LEU A 174 -3.63 19.59 -12.78
N GLY A 175 -2.48 19.61 -12.11
CA GLY A 175 -1.88 20.83 -11.57
C GLY A 175 -2.65 21.42 -10.37
N GLU A 176 -3.53 20.65 -9.76
CA GLU A 176 -4.31 21.03 -8.58
C GLU A 176 -4.53 19.83 -7.64
N ARG A 177 -4.74 20.11 -6.36
CA ARG A 177 -4.96 19.08 -5.33
C ARG A 177 -6.41 18.62 -5.34
N VAL A 178 -6.64 17.33 -5.22
CA VAL A 178 -7.97 16.71 -5.12
C VAL A 178 -8.07 15.87 -3.84
N PRO A 179 -7.99 16.50 -2.65
CA PRO A 179 -7.95 15.78 -1.40
C PRO A 179 -9.26 15.03 -1.18
N GLU A 180 -9.16 13.72 -1.01
CA GLU A 180 -10.25 12.86 -0.54
C GLU A 180 -9.70 11.96 0.56
N GLU A 181 -10.27 12.07 1.76
CA GLU A 181 -9.98 11.13 2.84
C GLU A 181 -10.42 9.74 2.41
N GLY A 182 -9.61 8.73 2.72
CA GLY A 182 -10.01 7.39 2.38
C GLY A 182 -9.63 6.92 0.98
N VAL A 183 -8.97 7.73 0.14
CA VAL A 183 -8.70 7.35 -1.24
C VAL A 183 -7.26 7.63 -1.66
N THR A 184 -6.70 6.67 -2.42
CA THR A 184 -5.29 6.65 -2.81
C THR A 184 -5.06 6.46 -4.31
N THR A 185 -6.08 6.06 -5.07
CA THR A 185 -5.99 5.80 -6.52
C THR A 185 -7.01 6.61 -7.30
N THR A 186 -6.73 6.84 -8.58
CA THR A 186 -7.65 7.52 -9.52
C THR A 186 -9.02 6.84 -9.56
N SER A 187 -9.05 5.51 -9.61
CA SER A 187 -10.29 4.72 -9.62
C SER A 187 -11.14 4.90 -8.35
N GLY A 188 -10.48 4.87 -7.18
CA GLY A 188 -11.15 5.13 -5.90
C GLY A 188 -11.72 6.55 -5.84
N TRP A 189 -10.96 7.52 -6.35
CA TRP A 189 -11.36 8.93 -6.36
C TRP A 189 -12.56 9.17 -7.28
N ILE A 190 -12.56 8.60 -8.48
CA ILE A 190 -13.70 8.67 -9.41
C ILE A 190 -14.95 8.04 -8.77
N THR A 191 -14.80 6.86 -8.17
CA THR A 191 -15.91 6.14 -7.52
C THR A 191 -16.52 6.96 -6.38
N GLN A 192 -15.69 7.55 -5.52
CA GLN A 192 -16.16 8.40 -4.42
C GLN A 192 -16.86 9.66 -4.93
N ARG A 193 -16.32 10.30 -5.97
CA ARG A 193 -16.89 11.52 -6.57
C ARG A 193 -18.22 11.28 -7.28
N LEU A 194 -18.39 10.13 -7.92
CA LEU A 194 -19.66 9.74 -8.53
C LEU A 194 -20.70 9.27 -7.49
N GLY A 195 -20.28 8.96 -6.26
CA GLY A 195 -21.16 8.44 -5.21
C GLY A 195 -21.69 7.04 -5.49
N GLY A 196 -21.03 6.27 -6.35
CA GLY A 196 -21.48 4.95 -6.79
C GLY A 196 -20.50 4.29 -7.79
N PHE A 197 -20.84 3.08 -8.23
CA PHE A 197 -20.00 2.34 -9.17
C PHE A 197 -19.92 3.04 -10.53
N PRO A 198 -18.71 3.35 -11.03
CA PRO A 198 -18.51 4.01 -12.32
C PRO A 198 -18.99 3.14 -13.49
N LYS A 199 -19.26 3.79 -14.62
CA LYS A 199 -19.61 3.18 -15.91
C LYS A 199 -18.82 3.82 -17.05
N PRO A 200 -18.53 3.08 -18.14
CA PRO A 200 -17.93 3.67 -19.33
C PRO A 200 -18.76 4.85 -19.84
N GLY A 201 -18.10 5.99 -20.09
CA GLY A 201 -18.73 7.23 -20.49
C GLY A 201 -19.04 8.21 -19.34
N ASP A 202 -18.94 7.78 -18.08
CA ASP A 202 -19.04 8.70 -16.95
C ASP A 202 -17.94 9.77 -17.02
N THR A 203 -18.29 11.00 -16.64
CA THR A 203 -17.38 12.15 -16.71
C THR A 203 -17.33 12.91 -15.40
N LEU A 204 -16.14 13.41 -15.06
CA LEU A 204 -15.90 14.31 -13.95
C LEU A 204 -15.08 15.50 -14.45
N SER A 205 -15.46 16.71 -14.06
CA SER A 205 -14.69 17.92 -14.36
C SER A 205 -13.93 18.38 -13.12
N VAL A 206 -12.63 18.64 -13.27
CA VAL A 206 -11.74 19.15 -12.20
C VAL A 206 -10.87 20.26 -12.78
N GLY A 207 -10.98 21.47 -12.20
CA GLY A 207 -10.31 22.68 -12.67
C GLY A 207 -10.44 22.88 -14.18
N GLN A 208 -9.38 22.67 -14.95
CA GLN A 208 -9.40 22.85 -16.41
C GLN A 208 -9.51 21.53 -17.19
N PHE A 209 -9.74 20.40 -16.54
CA PHE A 209 -9.74 19.08 -17.14
C PHE A 209 -11.10 18.38 -17.01
N ASP A 210 -11.39 17.54 -18.00
CA ASP A 210 -12.44 16.53 -17.95
C ASP A 210 -11.80 15.15 -17.92
N LEU A 211 -12.23 14.33 -16.97
CA LEU A 211 -11.92 12.91 -16.87
C LEU A 211 -13.11 12.13 -17.42
N ARG A 212 -12.88 11.24 -18.37
CA ARG A 212 -13.91 10.34 -18.91
C ARG A 212 -13.51 8.89 -18.70
N VAL A 213 -14.35 8.12 -18.04
CA VAL A 213 -14.16 6.67 -17.90
C VAL A 213 -14.28 6.02 -19.28
N GLU A 214 -13.24 5.31 -19.73
CA GLU A 214 -13.22 4.61 -21.02
C GLU A 214 -13.54 3.13 -20.85
N SER A 215 -12.95 2.47 -19.85
CA SER A 215 -13.17 1.05 -19.57
C SER A 215 -13.11 0.74 -18.07
N LEU A 216 -13.67 -0.42 -17.71
CA LEU A 216 -13.68 -0.98 -16.36
C LEU A 216 -13.11 -2.39 -16.37
N ASP A 217 -12.49 -2.76 -15.26
CA ASP A 217 -12.15 -4.13 -14.87
C ASP A 217 -13.01 -4.50 -13.65
N GLY A 218 -14.09 -5.24 -13.89
CA GLY A 218 -15.13 -5.47 -12.89
C GLY A 218 -15.81 -4.15 -12.47
N THR A 219 -15.71 -3.79 -11.20
CA THR A 219 -16.22 -2.52 -10.65
C THR A 219 -15.17 -1.41 -10.60
N ARG A 220 -13.92 -1.71 -10.95
CA ARG A 220 -12.80 -0.78 -10.88
C ARG A 220 -12.64 -0.09 -12.23
N VAL A 221 -12.48 1.23 -12.21
CA VAL A 221 -12.04 1.96 -13.41
C VAL A 221 -10.70 1.42 -13.87
N GLU A 222 -10.62 1.01 -15.13
CA GLU A 222 -9.39 0.50 -15.75
C GLU A 222 -8.69 1.61 -16.51
N LYS A 223 -9.41 2.32 -17.39
CA LYS A 223 -8.88 3.42 -18.20
C LYS A 223 -9.73 4.68 -18.13
N VAL A 224 -9.06 5.82 -18.13
CA VAL A 224 -9.66 7.15 -18.11
C VAL A 224 -8.97 8.02 -19.15
N LEU A 225 -9.77 8.72 -19.94
CA LEU A 225 -9.29 9.79 -20.80
C LEU A 225 -9.32 11.09 -20.01
N LEU A 226 -8.15 11.67 -19.75
CA LEU A 226 -8.00 13.00 -19.18
C LEU A 226 -7.78 14.00 -20.31
N LYS A 227 -8.66 15.00 -20.42
CA LYS A 227 -8.59 16.02 -21.47
C LYS A 227 -8.67 17.42 -20.88
N LYS A 228 -7.73 18.28 -21.23
CA LYS A 228 -7.81 19.71 -20.89
C LYS A 228 -8.87 20.38 -21.74
N ARG A 229 -9.81 21.07 -21.10
CA ARG A 229 -10.87 21.84 -21.75
C ARG A 229 -10.25 22.96 -22.57
N ALA A 230 -10.71 23.12 -23.80
CA ALA A 230 -10.30 24.23 -24.64
C ALA A 230 -10.75 25.54 -23.99
N VAL A 231 -9.83 26.49 -23.81
CA VAL A 231 -10.18 27.85 -23.40
C VAL A 231 -11.02 28.42 -24.53
N THR A 232 -12.32 28.58 -24.31
CA THR A 232 -13.17 29.31 -25.26
C THR A 232 -12.77 30.77 -25.11
N SER A 233 -11.95 31.28 -26.04
CA SER A 233 -11.76 32.72 -26.18
C SER A 233 -13.13 33.29 -26.56
N ALA A 234 -13.78 33.97 -25.61
CA ALA A 234 -14.94 34.78 -25.92
C ALA A 234 -14.48 35.91 -26.84
N SER A 235 -14.92 35.87 -28.10
CA SER A 235 -14.81 36.94 -29.07
C SER A 235 -15.69 38.13 -28.68
#